data_AF-A0AAE0MF42-F1
#
_entry.id   AF-A0AAE0MF42-F1
#
_cell.length_a   1.000
_cell.length_b   1.000
_cell.length_c   1.000
_cell.angle_alpha   90.00
_cell.angle_beta   90.00
_cell.angle_gamma   90.00
#
_symmetry.space_group_name_H-M   'P 1'
#
loop_
_entity.id
_entity.type
_entity.pdbx_description
1 polymer ?
#
loop_
_entity_poly.entity_id
_entity_poly.type
_entity_poly.pdbx_seq_one_letter_code
_entity_poly.pdbx_strand_id
1 'polypeptide(L)'
;MPRTTTQNPVDDPQITLRLKHGIHTIFLFVMLDWTFRQVSAELLAILHERYPDGLTTCVLPSKITPVPKDGDVKIVYGVPRNANDLSKGWKVLQKQDNEDTVFEARLRDLAPVAFTLVSGDVLEENVVFDVDTPTIEEEEL
;
A
#
# COMPACT_ATOMS: atom_id res chain seq x y z
N MET A 1 -36.87 -33.16 -15.06
CA MET A 1 -36.13 -31.97 -15.51
C MET A 1 -35.17 -31.56 -14.40
N PRO A 2 -33.86 -31.87 -14.48
CA PRO A 2 -32.92 -31.40 -13.47
C PRO A 2 -32.67 -29.90 -13.66
N ARG A 3 -32.73 -29.14 -12.56
CA ARG A 3 -32.27 -27.75 -12.51
C ARG A 3 -30.74 -27.77 -12.42
N THR A 4 -30.08 -27.30 -13.46
CA THR A 4 -28.64 -27.02 -13.42
C THR A 4 -28.45 -25.73 -12.61
N THR A 5 -28.14 -25.87 -11.32
CA THR A 5 -27.63 -24.75 -10.52
C THR A 5 -26.14 -24.61 -10.86
N THR A 6 -25.84 -23.86 -11.91
CA THR A 6 -24.47 -23.44 -12.21
C THR A 6 -24.27 -22.05 -11.62
N GLN A 7 -23.88 -21.98 -10.35
CA GLN A 7 -23.38 -20.74 -9.76
C GLN A 7 -22.47 -21.06 -8.58
N ASN A 8 -21.25 -21.49 -8.87
CA ASN A 8 -20.13 -21.08 -8.02
C ASN A 8 -19.79 -19.67 -8.51
N PRO A 9 -19.93 -18.61 -7.69
CA PRO A 9 -19.32 -17.34 -8.04
C PRO A 9 -17.82 -17.61 -8.15
N VAL A 10 -17.29 -17.40 -9.34
CA VAL A 10 -15.85 -17.36 -9.57
C VAL A 10 -15.31 -16.33 -8.59
N ASP A 11 -14.49 -16.75 -7.62
CA ASP A 11 -13.72 -15.85 -6.76
C ASP A 11 -13.02 -14.85 -7.67
N ASP A 12 -13.44 -13.58 -7.64
CA ASP A 12 -12.79 -12.55 -8.43
C ASP A 12 -11.34 -12.44 -7.93
N PRO A 13 -10.33 -12.79 -8.74
CA PRO A 13 -8.94 -12.71 -8.30
C PRO A 13 -8.46 -11.27 -8.21
N GLN A 14 -9.28 -10.28 -8.57
CA GLN A 14 -8.95 -8.87 -8.38
C GLN A 14 -9.29 -8.41 -6.96
N ILE A 15 -8.36 -7.69 -6.34
CA ILE A 15 -8.59 -6.96 -5.10
C ILE A 15 -8.12 -5.51 -5.25
N THR A 16 -8.66 -4.63 -4.41
CA THR A 16 -8.25 -3.22 -4.34
C THR A 16 -7.39 -3.01 -3.09
N LEU A 17 -6.15 -2.57 -3.26
CA LEU A 17 -5.29 -2.16 -2.15
C LEU A 17 -5.50 -0.69 -1.83
N ARG A 18 -5.64 -0.37 -0.53
CA ARG A 18 -5.69 1.00 -0.03
C ARG A 18 -4.31 1.41 0.47
N LEU A 19 -3.48 1.89 -0.45
CA LEU A 19 -2.08 2.23 -0.23
C LEU A 19 -1.95 3.59 0.46
N LYS A 20 -1.21 3.66 1.57
CA LYS A 20 -1.11 4.85 2.43
C LYS A 20 0.33 5.34 2.57
N HIS A 21 0.54 6.64 2.41
CA HIS A 21 1.82 7.33 2.68
C HIS A 21 1.57 8.81 2.99
N GLY A 22 1.97 9.26 4.18
CA GLY A 22 1.59 10.55 4.73
C GLY A 22 0.07 10.73 4.69
N ILE A 23 -0.39 11.87 4.18
CA ILE A 23 -1.81 12.18 3.97
C ILE A 23 -2.44 11.45 2.77
N HIS A 24 -1.64 10.81 1.90
CA HIS A 24 -2.16 10.23 0.66
C HIS A 24 -2.75 8.85 0.90
N THR A 25 -3.85 8.60 0.20
CA THR A 25 -4.45 7.27 0.04
C THR A 25 -4.64 7.00 -1.44
N ILE A 26 -3.91 6.02 -1.97
CA ILE A 26 -3.97 5.58 -3.37
C ILE A 26 -4.73 4.25 -3.41
N PHE A 27 -5.72 4.16 -4.28
CA PHE A 27 -6.44 2.91 -4.53
C PHE A 27 -5.85 2.25 -5.77
N LEU A 28 -5.31 1.04 -5.59
CA LEU A 28 -4.70 0.27 -6.66
C LEU A 28 -5.42 -1.06 -6.83
N PHE A 29 -5.91 -1.33 -8.04
CA PHE A 29 -6.44 -2.63 -8.41
C PHE A 29 -5.28 -3.57 -8.73
N VAL A 30 -5.27 -4.74 -8.10
CA VAL A 30 -4.24 -5.78 -8.30
C VAL A 30 -4.92 -7.14 -8.44
N MET A 31 -4.27 -8.05 -9.15
CA MET A 31 -4.70 -9.45 -9.17
C MET A 31 -3.97 -10.24 -8.08
N LEU A 32 -4.61 -11.27 -7.53
CA LEU A 32 -4.05 -12.11 -6.48
C LEU A 32 -2.77 -12.85 -6.93
N ASP A 33 -2.62 -13.11 -8.24
CA ASP A 33 -1.44 -13.73 -8.84
C ASP A 33 -0.34 -12.72 -9.22
N TRP A 34 -0.57 -11.41 -9.04
CA TRP A 34 0.48 -10.41 -9.26
C TRP A 34 1.57 -10.54 -8.22
N THR A 35 2.82 -10.41 -8.67
CA THR A 35 3.97 -10.33 -7.78
C THR A 35 4.17 -8.92 -7.22
N PHE A 36 4.86 -8.79 -6.09
CA PHE A 36 5.18 -7.46 -5.54
C PHE A 36 6.08 -6.63 -6.46
N ARG A 37 6.82 -7.25 -7.38
CA ARG A 37 7.50 -6.53 -8.48
C ARG A 37 6.49 -5.80 -9.37
N GLN A 38 5.41 -6.47 -9.77
CA GLN A 38 4.37 -5.87 -10.61
C GLN A 38 3.61 -4.78 -9.84
N VAL A 39 3.22 -5.05 -8.60
CA VAL A 39 2.54 -4.07 -7.74
C VAL A 39 3.40 -2.81 -7.55
N SER A 40 4.70 -2.98 -7.30
CA SER A 40 5.63 -1.86 -7.11
C SER A 40 5.85 -1.06 -8.39
N ALA A 41 5.95 -1.73 -9.55
CA ALA A 41 6.08 -1.06 -10.83
C ALA A 41 4.85 -0.21 -11.17
N GLU A 42 3.65 -0.75 -10.93
CA GLU A 42 2.39 -0.03 -11.16
C GLU A 42 2.24 1.16 -10.21
N LEU A 43 2.54 0.97 -8.93
CA LEU A 43 2.54 2.07 -7.96
C LEU A 43 3.55 3.16 -8.35
N LEU A 44 4.78 2.81 -8.74
CA LEU A 44 5.77 3.80 -9.18
C LEU A 44 5.31 4.57 -10.43
N ALA A 45 4.70 3.89 -11.40
CA ALA A 45 4.16 4.54 -12.59
C ALA A 45 3.10 5.60 -12.21
N ILE A 46 2.16 5.25 -11.33
CA ILE A 46 1.15 6.18 -10.80
C ILE A 46 1.82 7.35 -10.07
N LEU A 47 2.82 7.07 -9.22
CA LEU A 47 3.52 8.09 -8.46
C LEU A 47 4.24 9.09 -9.39
N HIS A 48 4.90 8.61 -10.44
CA HIS A 48 5.58 9.46 -11.41
C HIS A 48 4.63 10.29 -12.28
N GLU A 49 3.50 9.72 -12.69
CA GLU A 49 2.53 10.42 -13.52
C GLU A 49 1.78 11.50 -12.74
N ARG A 50 1.33 11.17 -11.52
CA ARG A 50 0.45 12.03 -10.73
C ARG A 50 1.19 12.97 -9.79
N TYR A 51 2.41 12.61 -9.39
CA TYR A 51 3.20 13.36 -8.41
C TYR A 51 4.63 13.57 -8.91
N PRO A 52 4.80 14.27 -10.06
CA PRO A 52 6.10 14.44 -10.71
C PRO A 52 7.13 15.21 -9.87
N ASP A 53 6.67 16.00 -8.90
CA ASP A 53 7.48 16.78 -7.96
C ASP A 53 7.65 16.09 -6.58
N GLY A 54 7.13 14.87 -6.43
CA GLY A 54 7.14 14.10 -5.19
C GLY A 54 5.80 14.10 -4.45
N LEU A 55 5.70 13.25 -3.42
CA LEU A 55 4.49 13.05 -2.63
C LEU A 55 4.46 14.01 -1.43
N THR A 56 3.50 14.94 -1.39
CA THR A 56 3.30 15.81 -0.22
C THR A 56 2.83 14.99 0.97
N THR A 57 3.71 14.66 1.91
CA THR A 57 3.40 13.76 3.04
C THR A 57 2.77 14.44 4.23
N CYS A 58 3.01 15.73 4.41
CA CYS A 58 2.40 16.54 5.46
C CYS A 58 2.15 17.95 4.92
N VAL A 59 1.02 18.55 5.31
CA VAL A 59 0.68 19.93 4.92
C VAL A 59 1.37 20.93 5.83
N LEU A 60 1.49 20.64 7.13
CA LEU A 60 2.08 21.54 8.15
C LEU A 60 2.83 20.73 9.23
N PRO A 61 4.17 20.77 9.29
CA PRO A 61 5.08 21.43 8.34
C PRO A 61 5.05 20.74 6.97
N SER A 62 5.17 21.52 5.89
CA SER A 62 5.19 20.96 4.53
C SER A 62 6.36 19.98 4.39
N LYS A 63 6.04 18.72 4.11
CA LYS A 63 7.02 17.66 3.87
C LYS A 63 6.71 17.03 2.53
N ILE A 64 7.74 16.86 1.70
CA ILE A 64 7.63 16.18 0.40
C ILE A 64 8.56 14.97 0.44
N THR A 65 8.01 13.80 0.19
CA THR A 65 8.78 12.60 -0.08
C THR A 65 9.14 12.58 -1.57
N PRO A 66 10.42 12.68 -1.94
CA PRO A 66 10.82 12.59 -3.34
C PRO A 66 10.47 11.20 -3.89
N VAL A 67 9.98 11.15 -5.12
CA VAL A 67 9.80 9.90 -5.86
C VAL A 67 10.95 9.79 -6.86
N PRO A 68 11.98 8.95 -6.60
CA PRO A 68 13.18 8.88 -7.44
C PRO A 68 12.84 8.45 -8.86
N LYS A 69 13.24 9.25 -9.87
CA LYS A 69 13.03 8.95 -11.29
C LYS A 69 14.03 7.93 -11.85
N ASP A 70 15.20 7.85 -11.23
CA ASP A 70 16.32 7.02 -11.65
C ASP A 70 16.95 6.33 -10.43
N GLY A 71 17.36 5.07 -10.59
CA GLY A 71 18.07 4.28 -9.57
C GLY A 71 17.24 3.12 -8.98
N ASP A 72 17.91 2.29 -8.17
CA ASP A 72 17.31 1.15 -7.47
C ASP A 72 16.49 1.63 -6.27
N VAL A 73 15.31 2.19 -6.52
CA VAL A 73 14.31 2.46 -5.49
C VAL A 73 13.53 1.17 -5.20
N LYS A 74 13.48 0.80 -3.92
CA LYS A 74 12.63 -0.32 -3.46
C LYS A 74 11.43 0.25 -2.72
N ILE A 75 10.26 -0.32 -2.97
CA ILE A 75 9.08 -0.05 -2.17
C ILE A 75 8.98 -1.13 -1.10
N VAL A 76 8.83 -0.69 0.16
CA VAL A 76 8.53 -1.58 1.27
C VAL A 76 7.10 -1.32 1.73
N TYR A 77 6.37 -2.41 1.96
CA TYR A 77 4.97 -2.41 2.35
C TYR A 77 4.80 -2.77 3.82
N GLY A 78 3.79 -2.17 4.44
CA GLY A 78 3.44 -2.37 5.83
C GLY A 78 1.97 -2.64 6.01
N VAL A 79 1.63 -3.50 6.97
CA VAL A 79 0.25 -3.72 7.40
C VAL A 79 0.04 -3.09 8.78
N PRO A 80 -1.17 -2.66 9.12
CA PRO A 80 -1.42 -2.04 10.41
C PRO A 80 -1.17 -3.05 11.53
N ARG A 81 -0.64 -2.57 12.66
CA ARG A 81 -0.54 -3.37 13.88
C ARG A 81 -1.92 -3.69 14.46
N ASN A 82 -2.87 -2.77 14.30
CA ASN A 82 -4.27 -2.94 14.64
C ASN A 82 -5.14 -2.52 13.46
N ALA A 83 -5.89 -3.45 12.87
CA ALA A 83 -6.74 -3.17 11.71
C ALA A 83 -7.88 -2.18 11.99
N ASN A 84 -8.29 -2.07 13.27
CA ASN A 84 -9.36 -1.16 13.69
C ASN A 84 -8.83 0.22 14.09
N ASP A 85 -7.52 0.37 14.26
CA ASP A 85 -6.90 1.62 14.72
C ASP A 85 -5.53 1.79 14.09
N LEU A 86 -5.50 2.55 12.98
CA LEU A 86 -4.27 2.80 12.21
C LEU A 86 -3.25 3.65 12.97
N SER A 87 -3.67 4.37 14.03
CA SER A 87 -2.77 5.18 14.86
C SER A 87 -1.80 4.33 15.69
N LYS A 88 -2.11 3.04 15.87
CA LYS A 88 -1.22 2.07 16.54
C LYS A 88 -0.01 1.68 15.71
N GLY A 89 0.17 2.32 14.55
CA GLY A 89 1.32 2.17 13.69
C GLY A 89 1.30 0.90 12.86
N TRP A 90 2.42 0.67 12.20
CA TRP A 90 2.55 -0.30 11.11
C TRP A 90 3.66 -1.30 11.41
N LYS A 91 3.57 -2.47 10.79
CA LYS A 91 4.62 -3.48 10.77
C LYS A 91 4.88 -3.86 9.33
N VAL A 92 6.13 -4.21 9.02
CA VAL A 92 6.54 -4.70 7.69
C VAL A 92 5.66 -5.90 7.31
N LEU A 93 5.13 -5.86 6.08
CA LEU A 93 4.35 -6.95 5.51
C LEU A 93 5.26 -8.17 5.32
N GLN A 94 4.76 -9.36 5.67
CA GLN A 94 5.47 -10.60 5.35
C GLN A 94 5.11 -11.02 3.93
N LYS A 95 6.03 -11.71 3.25
CA LYS A 95 5.84 -12.19 1.87
C LYS A 95 5.64 -11.05 0.87
N GLN A 96 6.63 -10.16 0.84
CA GLN A 96 6.66 -9.01 -0.07
C GLN A 96 7.95 -8.97 -0.91
N ASP A 97 8.67 -10.08 -1.02
CA ASP A 97 9.79 -10.16 -1.95
C ASP A 97 9.27 -10.01 -3.38
N ASN A 98 10.14 -9.59 -4.30
CA ASN A 98 9.76 -9.28 -5.69
C ASN A 98 8.96 -10.38 -6.41
N GLU A 99 9.19 -11.65 -6.03
CA GLU A 99 8.55 -12.82 -6.63
C GLU A 99 7.38 -13.37 -5.78
N ASP A 100 7.22 -12.91 -4.53
CA ASP A 100 6.04 -13.25 -3.74
C ASP A 100 4.80 -12.62 -4.37
N THR A 101 3.68 -13.33 -4.29
CA THR A 101 2.39 -12.89 -4.83
C THR A 101 1.53 -12.18 -3.78
N VAL A 102 0.58 -11.36 -4.24
CA VAL A 102 -0.44 -10.74 -3.39
C VAL A 102 -1.24 -11.80 -2.60
N PHE A 103 -1.51 -12.95 -3.22
CA PHE A 103 -2.13 -14.10 -2.57
C PHE A 103 -1.30 -14.64 -1.40
N GLU A 104 0.01 -14.83 -1.59
CA GLU A 104 0.92 -15.32 -0.53
C GLU A 104 1.05 -14.35 0.64
N ALA A 105 0.99 -13.04 0.37
CA ALA A 105 0.93 -11.98 1.38
C ALA A 105 -0.40 -11.94 2.17
N ARG A 106 -1.41 -12.71 1.73
CA ARG A 106 -2.75 -12.79 2.37
C ARG A 106 -3.42 -11.43 2.54
N LEU A 107 -3.18 -10.51 1.61
CA LEU A 107 -3.88 -9.24 1.57
C LEU A 107 -5.35 -9.47 1.17
N ARG A 108 -6.25 -8.71 1.79
CA ARG A 108 -7.68 -8.75 1.50
C ARG A 108 -8.08 -7.53 0.70
N ASP A 109 -9.22 -7.63 0.02
CA ASP A 109 -9.83 -6.49 -0.63
C ASP A 109 -10.05 -5.32 0.35
N LEU A 110 -9.75 -4.12 -0.12
CA LEU A 110 -9.75 -2.85 0.60
C LEU A 110 -8.84 -2.80 1.84
N ALA A 111 -7.91 -3.75 1.99
CA ALA A 111 -6.98 -3.74 3.11
C ALA A 111 -6.11 -2.46 3.11
N PRO A 112 -5.98 -1.75 4.24
CA PRO A 112 -4.99 -0.70 4.38
C PRO A 112 -3.58 -1.28 4.35
N VAL A 113 -2.75 -0.75 3.46
CA VAL A 113 -1.34 -1.11 3.35
C VAL A 113 -0.55 0.20 3.31
N ALA A 114 0.38 0.39 4.23
CA ALA A 114 1.33 1.49 4.14
C ALA A 114 2.42 1.16 3.13
N PHE A 115 2.99 2.17 2.50
CA PHE A 115 4.19 2.00 1.69
C PHE A 115 5.21 3.08 2.01
N THR A 116 6.49 2.78 1.77
CA THR A 116 7.56 3.77 1.79
C THR A 116 8.57 3.47 0.69
N LEU A 117 9.25 4.51 0.22
CA LEU A 117 10.32 4.39 -0.76
C LEU A 117 11.65 4.35 0.00
N VAL A 118 12.44 3.31 -0.24
CA VAL A 118 13.77 3.15 0.36
C VAL A 118 14.84 3.03 -0.72
N SER A 119 15.99 3.64 -0.44
CA SER A 119 17.21 3.39 -1.21
C SER A 119 17.77 2.01 -0.86
N GLY A 120 18.47 1.37 -1.80
CA GLY A 120 18.99 0.01 -1.67
C GLY A 120 19.85 -0.30 -0.42
N ASP A 121 20.38 0.73 0.26
CA ASP A 121 21.21 0.60 1.45
C ASP A 121 20.41 0.47 2.77
N VAL A 122 19.10 0.69 2.75
CA VAL A 122 18.24 0.64 3.94
C VAL A 122 17.74 -0.78 4.18
N LEU A 123 18.07 -1.34 5.36
CA LEU A 123 17.53 -2.63 5.79
C LEU A 123 16.03 -2.50 6.10
N GLU A 124 15.24 -3.49 5.67
CA GLU A 124 13.79 -3.52 5.87
C GLU A 124 13.36 -3.43 7.34
N GLU A 125 14.18 -3.94 8.25
CA GLU A 125 13.92 -3.91 9.70
C GLU A 125 13.94 -2.50 10.32
N ASN A 126 14.59 -1.54 9.65
CA ASN A 126 14.69 -0.14 10.08
C ASN A 126 13.63 0.74 9.41
N VAL A 127 12.72 0.15 8.65
CA VAL A 127 11.70 0.88 7.91
C VAL A 127 10.62 1.40 8.85
N VAL A 128 10.41 2.72 8.81
CA VAL A 128 9.31 3.41 9.46
C VAL A 128 8.31 3.85 8.39
N PHE A 129 7.03 3.52 8.62
CA PHE A 129 5.94 3.94 7.76
C PHE A 129 5.37 5.26 8.26
N ASP A 130 5.53 6.30 7.45
CA ASP A 130 4.93 7.61 7.68
C ASP A 130 3.51 7.58 7.09
N VAL A 131 2.49 7.49 7.95
CA VAL A 131 1.09 7.52 7.55
C VAL A 131 0.36 8.45 8.50
N ASP A 132 -0.29 9.45 7.93
CA ASP A 132 -1.13 10.36 8.70
C ASP A 132 -2.50 9.73 8.93
N THR A 133 -2.96 9.78 10.17
CA THR A 133 -4.28 9.30 10.57
C THR A 133 -5.07 10.50 11.03
N PRO A 134 -6.14 10.90 10.31
CA PRO A 134 -6.93 12.05 10.72
C PRO A 134 -7.50 11.79 12.11
N THR A 135 -7.12 12.64 13.07
CA THR A 135 -7.79 12.72 14.36
C THR A 135 -9.05 13.54 14.14
N ILE A 136 -10.21 12.94 14.40
CA ILE A 136 -11.42 13.75 14.59
C ILE A 136 -11.17 14.48 15.90
N GLU A 137 -10.84 15.76 15.82
CA GLU A 137 -10.89 16.63 16.99
C GLU A 137 -12.34 16.59 17.47
N GLU A 138 -12.59 15.97 18.63
CA GLU A 138 -13.86 16.14 19.32
C GLU A 138 -13.96 17.64 19.62
N GLU A 139 -14.78 18.36 18.85
CA GLU A 139 -15.21 19.70 19.19
C GLU A 139 -15.84 19.60 20.58
N GLU A 140 -15.13 20.07 21.62
CA GLU A 140 -15.70 20.27 22.95
C GLU A 140 -16.88 21.25 22.80
N LEU A 141 -18.09 20.70 22.89
CA LEU A 141 -19.38 21.38 22.72
C LEU A 141 -19.87 21.95 24.04
#